data_AF-A0A1M4WF78-F1
#
_entry.id   AF-A0A1M4WF78-F1
#
_cell.length_a   1.000
_cell.length_b   1.000
_cell.length_c   1.000
_cell.angle_alpha   90.00
_cell.angle_beta   90.00
_cell.angle_gamma   90.00
#
_symmetry.space_group_name_H-M   'P 1'
#
loop_
_entity.id
_entity.type
_entity.pdbx_description
1 polymer ?
#
loop_
_entity_poly.entity_id
_entity_poly.type
_entity_poly.pdbx_seq_one_letter_code
_entity_poly.pdbx_strand_id
1 'polypeptide(L)' 'MTVKPFLVLMLAAAAVLSACEKSADTYPVTGEQCGPNDPVKKLDVEDCYIPPAGL' A
#
# COMPACT_ATOMS: atom_id res chain seq x y z
N MET A 1 5.32 -7.30 36.64
CA MET A 1 6.19 -6.92 35.51
C MET A 1 5.48 -7.32 34.20
N THR A 2 4.61 -6.46 33.67
CA THR A 2 3.71 -6.75 32.51
C THR A 2 4.21 -6.10 31.22
N VAL A 3 5.50 -5.75 31.14
CA VAL A 3 6.09 -5.03 29.99
C VAL A 3 6.43 -5.94 28.81
N LYS A 4 6.68 -7.23 29.06
CA LYS A 4 7.05 -8.22 28.03
C LYS A 4 5.97 -8.40 26.93
N PRO A 5 4.67 -8.59 27.24
CA PRO A 5 3.67 -8.83 26.20
C PRO A 5 3.37 -7.55 25.40
N PHE A 6 3.43 -6.38 26.04
CA PHE A 6 3.14 -5.10 25.39
C PHE A 6 4.22 -4.73 24.35
N LEU A 7 5.48 -5.03 24.65
CA LEU A 7 6.59 -4.83 23.71
C LEU A 7 6.44 -5.74 22.47
N VAL A 8 6.08 -7.01 22.66
CA VAL A 8 5.87 -7.96 21.56
C VAL A 8 4.70 -7.52 20.68
N LEU A 9 3.61 -7.03 21.27
CA LEU A 9 2.46 -6.50 20.53
C LEU A 9 2.83 -5.28 19.68
N MET A 10 3.63 -4.35 20.21
CA MET A 10 4.07 -3.16 19.48
C MET A 10 5.00 -3.51 18.31
N LEU A 11 5.92 -4.47 18.49
CA LEU A 11 6.78 -4.93 17.39
C LEU A 11 5.98 -5.63 16.29
N ALA A 12 5.00 -6.46 16.66
CA ALA A 12 4.13 -7.14 15.71
C ALA A 12 3.29 -6.12 14.91
N ALA A 13 2.73 -5.11 15.56
CA ALA A 13 1.98 -4.06 14.89
C ALA A 13 2.84 -3.27 13.90
N ALA A 14 4.06 -2.86 14.29
CA ALA A 14 4.97 -2.13 13.40
C ALA A 14 5.35 -2.92 12.14
N ALA A 15 5.56 -4.23 12.26
CA ALA A 15 5.86 -5.10 11.12
C ALA A 15 4.68 -5.18 10.14
N VAL A 16 3.44 -5.27 10.65
CA VAL A 16 2.23 -5.30 9.81
C VAL A 16 1.98 -3.96 9.12
N LEU A 17 2.20 -2.83 9.81
CA LEU A 17 2.04 -1.50 9.20
C LEU A 17 3.09 -1.24 8.10
N SER A 18 4.33 -1.72 8.27
CA SER A 18 5.39 -1.56 7.25
C SER A 18 5.13 -2.29 5.93
N ALA A 19 4.26 -3.30 5.92
CA ALA A 19 3.88 -4.02 4.71
C ALA A 19 2.87 -3.26 3.84
N CYS A 20 2.19 -2.25 4.40
CA CYS A 20 1.23 -1.42 3.67
C CYS A 20 1.93 -0.31 2.85
N GLU A 21 3.19 0.00 3.16
CA GLU A 21 3.98 1.02 2.46
C GLU A 21 4.83 0.37 1.35
N LYS A 22 4.18 -0.48 0.54
CA LYS A 22 4.82 -1.10 -0.63
C LYS A 22 4.92 -0.06 -1.74
N SER A 23 5.92 0.81 -1.61
CA SER A 23 6.56 1.63 -2.65
C SER A 23 5.63 2.13 -3.76
N ALA A 24 5.22 3.41 -3.69
CA ALA A 24 4.45 4.09 -4.74
C ALA A 24 5.15 4.11 -6.13
N ASP A 25 6.39 3.63 -6.21
CA ASP A 25 7.21 3.55 -7.42
C ASP A 25 7.14 2.20 -8.13
N THR A 26 6.18 1.34 -7.79
CA THR A 26 6.03 -0.01 -8.38
C THR A 26 4.58 -0.27 -8.76
N TYR A 27 4.33 -0.92 -9.92
CA TYR A 27 2.97 -1.26 -10.31
C TYR A 27 2.36 -2.30 -9.36
N PRO A 28 1.11 -2.08 -8.89
CA PRO A 28 0.51 -2.91 -7.83
C PRO A 28 0.20 -4.35 -8.26
N VAL A 29 0.05 -4.61 -9.56
CA VAL A 29 -0.29 -5.95 -10.09
C VAL A 29 0.96 -6.75 -10.46
N THR A 30 1.92 -6.14 -11.14
CA THR A 30 3.08 -6.85 -11.70
C THR A 30 4.32 -6.78 -10.81
N GLY A 31 4.42 -5.77 -9.92
CA GLY A 31 5.64 -5.54 -9.14
C GLY A 31 6.80 -4.95 -9.95
N GLU A 32 6.57 -4.56 -11.20
CA GLU A 32 7.55 -3.87 -12.05
C GLU A 32 7.75 -2.41 -11.60
N GLN A 33 8.95 -1.86 -11.79
CA GLN A 33 9.24 -0.48 -11.41
C GLN A 33 8.56 0.54 -12.34
N CYS A 34 7.95 1.57 -11.77
CA CYS A 34 7.31 2.64 -12.52
C CYS A 34 8.34 3.42 -13.34
N GLY A 35 8.03 3.69 -14.61
CA GLY A 35 8.85 4.53 -15.48
C GLY A 35 8.97 5.97 -14.94
N PRO A 36 10.06 6.71 -15.25
CA PRO A 36 10.27 8.07 -14.74
C PRO A 36 9.13 9.03 -15.10
N ASN A 37 8.57 8.90 -16.30
CA ASN A 37 7.50 9.75 -16.84
C ASN A 37 6.17 8.99 -17.03
N ASP A 38 5.96 7.89 -16.31
CA ASP A 38 4.74 7.10 -16.46
C ASP A 38 3.50 7.92 -16.04
N PRO A 39 2.42 7.95 -16.85
CA PRO A 39 1.18 8.62 -16.51
C PRO A 39 0.59 8.19 -15.16
N VAL A 40 0.82 6.95 -14.72
CA VAL A 40 0.31 6.40 -13.45
C VAL A 40 0.77 7.20 -12.24
N LYS A 41 1.90 7.91 -12.32
CA LYS A 41 2.40 8.77 -11.23
C LYS A 41 1.51 9.97 -10.94
N LYS A 42 0.65 10.34 -11.88
CA LYS A 42 -0.29 11.46 -11.78
C LYS A 42 -1.75 10.99 -11.78
N LEU A 43 -1.97 9.67 -11.82
CA LEU A 43 -3.29 9.08 -11.83
C LEU A 43 -3.80 9.04 -10.39
N ASP A 44 -4.82 9.84 -10.08
CA ASP A 44 -5.50 9.72 -8.80
C ASP A 44 -6.57 8.62 -8.87
N VAL A 45 -6.89 8.05 -7.72
CA VAL A 45 -7.99 7.09 -7.57
C VAL A 45 -9.33 7.73 -7.96
N GLU A 46 -9.46 9.04 -7.76
CA GLU A 46 -10.61 9.86 -8.11
C GLU A 46 -10.80 9.99 -9.62
N ASP A 47 -9.73 9.84 -10.40
CA ASP A 47 -9.79 9.83 -11.88
C ASP A 47 -10.36 8.51 -12.43
N CYS A 48 -10.45 7.47 -11.60
CA CYS A 48 -10.96 6.17 -12.02
C CYS A 48 -12.49 6.18 -12.04
N TYR A 49 -13.08 6.25 -13.23
CA TYR A 49 -14.49 5.91 -13.40
C TYR A 49 -14.70 4.41 -13.17
N ILE A 50 -15.21 4.05 -12.00
CA ILE A 50 -15.69 2.70 -11.72
C ILE A 50 -17.16 2.65 -12.11
N PRO A 51 -17.52 2.05 -13.27
CA PRO A 51 -18.93 1.83 -13.57
C PRO A 51 -19.56 1.00 -12.44
N PRO A 52 -20.80 1.29 -12.04
CA PRO A 52 -21.49 0.48 -11.04
C PRO A 52 -21.46 -0.98 -11.50
N ALA A 53 -21.03 -1.87 -10.61
CA ALA A 53 -20.98 -3.30 -10.89
C ALA A 53 -22.40 -3.83 -11.09
N GLY A 54 -22.83 -3.94 -12.34
CA GLY A 54 -24.02 -4.67 -12.78
C GLY A 54 -25.36 -3.99 -12.51
N LEU A 55 -26.16 -3.86 -13.57
CA LEU A 55 -27.62 -3.91 -13.53
C LEU A 55 -28.06 -5.37 -13.54
#